data_AF-A0A3D2NEB0-F1
#
_entry.id   AF-A0A3D2NEB0-F1
#
_cell.length_a   1.000
_cell.length_b   1.000
_cell.length_c   1.000
_cell.angle_alpha   90.00
_cell.angle_beta   90.00
_cell.angle_gamma   90.00
#
_symmetry.space_group_name_H-M   'P 1'
#
loop_
_entity.id
_entity.type
_entity.pdbx_description
1 polymer ?
#
loop_
_entity_poly.entity_id
_entity_poly.type
_entity_poly.pdbx_seq_one_letter_code
_entity_poly.pdbx_strand_id
1 'polypeptide(L)'
;MGALQDAAATAMEWPARHVSVAVITAEGDVAASAGDQNHRYRLASVTKPLSAYALLVAIEEGALSLDQPAGPAGSTVEHLLAHTAGYDFSSREVRAEPGKRRLYSNTGFEALGDLLESETGIGFDEYAREAVFDPLGMTQTTIAGSPAAGGWATGGA
;
A
#
# COMPACT_ATOMS: atom_id res chain seq x y z
N MET A 1 5.59 31.28 -14.15
CA MET A 1 5.48 29.94 -13.54
C MET A 1 5.11 30.14 -12.09
N GLY A 2 4.15 29.38 -11.56
CA GLY A 2 3.62 29.58 -10.20
C GLY A 2 4.54 29.01 -9.13
N ALA A 3 4.46 29.53 -7.89
CA ALA A 3 5.32 29.13 -6.77
C ALA A 3 5.36 27.61 -6.51
N LEU A 4 4.26 26.90 -6.77
CA LEU A 4 4.19 25.44 -6.65
C LEU A 4 5.02 24.71 -7.72
N GLN A 5 5.06 25.23 -8.94
CA GLN A 5 5.88 24.66 -10.02
C GLN A 5 7.36 24.86 -9.73
N ASP A 6 7.74 26.03 -9.22
CA ASP A 6 9.13 26.30 -8.83
C ASP A 6 9.54 25.39 -7.67
N ALA A 7 8.66 25.17 -6.68
CA ALA A 7 8.89 24.23 -5.59
C ALA A 7 9.06 22.78 -6.10
N ALA A 8 8.21 22.30 -7.01
CA ALA A 8 8.34 20.97 -7.59
C ALA A 8 9.65 20.81 -8.38
N ALA A 9 10.09 21.85 -9.10
CA ALA A 9 11.31 21.82 -9.89
C ALA A 9 12.58 21.64 -9.03
N THR A 10 12.59 22.08 -7.76
CA THR A 10 13.73 21.88 -6.85
C THR A 10 14.10 20.40 -6.66
N ALA A 11 13.14 19.48 -6.83
CA ALA A 11 13.39 18.04 -6.72
C ALA A 11 14.33 17.51 -7.82
N MET A 12 14.47 18.24 -8.94
CA MET A 12 15.38 17.86 -10.03
C MET A 12 16.85 18.11 -9.70
N GLU A 13 17.14 18.88 -8.65
CA GLU A 13 18.50 19.11 -8.16
C GLU A 13 18.97 18.03 -7.19
N TRP A 14 18.09 17.11 -6.79
CA TRP A 14 18.43 16.06 -5.85
C TRP A 14 19.44 15.08 -6.46
N PRO A 15 20.36 14.52 -5.65
CA PRO A 15 21.36 13.56 -6.12
C PRO A 15 20.76 12.16 -6.34
N ALA A 16 19.71 12.06 -7.15
CA ALA A 16 19.00 10.83 -7.50
C ALA A 16 18.93 10.68 -9.02
N ARG A 17 19.04 9.44 -9.50
CA ARG A 17 19.08 9.15 -10.94
C ARG A 17 17.76 9.50 -11.65
N HIS A 18 16.63 9.25 -10.99
CA HIS A 18 15.29 9.54 -11.49
C HIS A 18 14.45 10.06 -10.33
N VAL A 19 13.76 11.18 -10.56
CA VAL A 19 12.85 11.81 -9.58
C VAL A 19 11.60 12.22 -10.34
N SER A 20 10.44 11.96 -9.74
CA SER A 20 9.15 12.43 -10.22
C SER A 20 8.36 12.93 -9.02
N VAL A 21 7.79 14.12 -9.15
CA VAL A 21 7.00 14.78 -8.10
C VAL A 21 5.72 15.31 -8.73
N ALA A 22 4.61 15.14 -8.03
CA ALA A 22 3.33 15.78 -8.32
C ALA A 22 2.78 16.41 -7.04
N VAL A 23 2.18 17.59 -7.16
CA VAL A 23 1.43 18.26 -6.08
C VAL A 23 -0.05 18.15 -6.43
N ILE A 24 -0.80 17.43 -5.61
CA ILE A 24 -2.24 17.19 -5.82
C ILE A 24 -3.05 18.12 -4.90
N THR A 25 -4.08 18.77 -5.43
CA THR A 25 -5.00 19.59 -4.64
C THR A 25 -6.06 18.74 -3.93
N ALA A 26 -6.86 19.36 -3.06
CA ALA A 26 -7.97 18.66 -2.39
C ALA A 26 -9.05 18.19 -3.39
N GLU A 27 -9.16 18.85 -4.54
CA GLU A 27 -10.08 18.53 -5.64
C GLU A 27 -9.56 17.38 -6.51
N GLY A 28 -8.30 16.95 -6.33
CA GLY A 28 -7.67 15.89 -7.11
C GLY A 28 -6.89 16.38 -8.33
N ASP A 29 -6.80 17.69 -8.56
CA ASP A 29 -6.06 18.26 -9.69
C ASP A 29 -4.55 18.27 -9.43
N VAL A 30 -3.75 18.08 -10.49
CA VAL A 30 -2.29 18.24 -10.44
C VAL A 30 -1.95 19.73 -10.54
N ALA A 31 -1.63 20.36 -9.41
CA ALA A 31 -1.27 21.78 -9.35
C ALA A 31 0.15 22.08 -9.87
N ALA A 32 1.05 21.11 -9.75
CA ALA A 32 2.43 21.19 -10.24
C ALA A 32 3.02 19.79 -10.38
N SER A 33 3.96 19.62 -11.31
CA SER A 33 4.72 18.39 -11.45
C SER A 33 6.14 18.64 -11.97
N ALA A 34 7.08 17.78 -11.62
CA ALA A 34 8.45 17.79 -12.15
C ALA A 34 8.96 16.35 -12.32
N GLY A 35 9.82 16.13 -13.31
CA GLY A 35 10.31 14.80 -13.68
C GLY A 35 9.38 14.03 -14.62
N ASP A 36 9.82 12.84 -15.01
CA ASP A 36 9.09 11.96 -15.94
C ASP A 36 7.97 11.20 -15.22
N GLN A 37 6.75 11.72 -15.30
CA GLN A 37 5.58 11.11 -14.66
C GLN A 37 5.26 9.71 -15.17
N ASN A 38 5.81 9.27 -16.30
CA ASN A 38 5.61 7.92 -16.86
C ASN A 38 6.71 6.94 -16.43
N HIS A 39 7.72 7.39 -15.71
CA HIS A 39 8.77 6.51 -15.21
C HIS A 39 8.19 5.53 -14.18
N ARG A 40 8.43 4.23 -14.38
CA ARG A 40 7.97 3.19 -13.44
C ARG A 40 8.92 3.08 -12.26
N TYR A 41 8.38 3.27 -11.05
CA TYR A 41 9.10 3.13 -9.79
C TYR A 41 8.66 1.87 -9.06
N ARG A 42 9.61 1.20 -8.40
CA ARG A 42 9.32 0.21 -7.37
C ARG A 42 8.94 0.95 -6.09
N LEU A 43 7.73 0.72 -5.58
CA LEU A 43 7.18 1.43 -4.43
C LEU A 43 7.76 0.98 -3.09
N ALA A 44 8.26 -0.26 -3.02
CA ALA A 44 8.64 -0.89 -1.76
C ALA A 44 7.50 -0.70 -0.73
N SER A 45 7.79 -0.23 0.48
CA SER A 45 6.76 -0.07 1.52
C SER A 45 5.66 0.96 1.24
N VAL A 46 5.79 1.82 0.21
CA VAL A 46 4.67 2.68 -0.26
C VAL A 46 3.55 1.84 -0.89
N THR A 47 3.77 0.53 -1.08
CA THR A 47 2.71 -0.45 -1.41
C THR A 47 1.66 -0.56 -0.30
N LYS A 48 2.05 -0.47 0.98
CA LYS A 48 1.14 -0.76 2.11
C LYS A 48 -0.09 0.13 2.17
N PRO A 49 -0.01 1.46 1.94
CA PRO A 49 -1.22 2.28 1.83
C PRO A 49 -2.21 1.79 0.76
N LEU A 50 -1.74 1.39 -0.42
CA LEU A 50 -2.59 0.84 -1.48
C LEU A 50 -3.22 -0.48 -1.04
N SER A 51 -2.41 -1.38 -0.48
CA SER A 51 -2.88 -2.67 0.03
C SER A 51 -3.87 -2.51 1.19
N ALA A 52 -3.61 -1.58 2.11
CA ALA A 52 -4.49 -1.28 3.22
C ALA A 52 -5.83 -0.74 2.72
N TYR A 53 -5.83 0.12 1.69
CA TYR A 53 -7.07 0.63 1.11
C TYR A 53 -7.88 -0.49 0.46
N ALA A 54 -7.25 -1.40 -0.30
CA ALA A 54 -7.94 -2.58 -0.83
C ALA A 54 -8.53 -3.46 0.28
N LEU A 55 -7.78 -3.71 1.35
CA LEU A 55 -8.28 -4.48 2.50
C LEU A 55 -9.43 -3.77 3.25
N LEU A 56 -9.43 -2.43 3.29
CA LEU A 56 -10.55 -1.66 3.83
C LEU A 56 -11.80 -1.79 2.95
N VAL A 57 -11.66 -1.80 1.62
CA VAL A 57 -12.78 -2.12 0.71
C VAL A 57 -13.32 -3.52 0.99
N ALA A 58 -12.46 -4.53 1.15
CA ALA A 58 -12.88 -5.89 1.50
C ALA A 58 -13.64 -5.97 2.84
N ILE A 59 -13.27 -5.10 3.80
CA ILE A 59 -14.00 -4.98 5.06
C ILE A 59 -15.38 -4.34 4.84
N GLU A 60 -15.46 -3.28 4.04
CA GLU A 60 -16.74 -2.64 3.70
C GLU A 60 -17.68 -3.56 2.91
N GLU A 61 -17.14 -4.41 2.04
CA GLU A 61 -17.87 -5.43 1.30
C GLU A 61 -18.31 -6.61 2.18
N GLY A 62 -17.82 -6.68 3.42
CA GLY A 62 -18.12 -7.76 4.37
C GLY A 62 -17.38 -9.07 4.08
N ALA A 63 -16.40 -9.06 3.16
CA ALA A 63 -15.51 -10.20 2.93
C ALA A 63 -14.53 -10.42 4.10
N LEU A 64 -14.20 -9.33 4.81
CA LEU A 64 -13.34 -9.33 5.99
C LEU A 64 -14.01 -8.53 7.13
N SER A 65 -13.57 -8.76 8.37
CA SER A 65 -13.89 -7.90 9.51
C SER A 65 -12.63 -7.52 10.28
N LEU A 66 -12.60 -6.36 10.94
CA LEU A 66 -11.45 -5.89 11.73
C LEU A 66 -11.15 -6.78 12.94
N ASP A 67 -12.19 -7.33 13.56
CA ASP A 67 -12.12 -8.18 14.76
C ASP A 67 -11.97 -9.67 14.44
N GLN A 68 -12.02 -10.06 13.16
CA GLN A 68 -11.86 -11.46 12.77
C GLN A 68 -10.46 -11.95 13.16
N PRO A 69 -10.33 -13.15 13.75
CA PRO A 69 -9.03 -13.72 14.08
C PRO A 69 -8.16 -13.90 12.83
N ALA A 70 -6.93 -13.40 12.86
CA ALA A 70 -5.98 -13.50 11.75
C ALA A 70 -4.55 -13.34 12.25
N GLY A 71 -3.61 -14.15 11.75
CA GLY A 71 -2.21 -14.11 12.17
C GLY A 71 -1.91 -14.97 13.41
N PRO A 72 -0.99 -14.55 14.30
CA PRO A 72 -0.71 -15.29 15.54
C PRO A 72 -1.92 -15.44 16.45
N ALA A 73 -1.89 -16.44 17.33
CA ALA A 73 -2.97 -16.67 18.29
C ALA A 73 -3.28 -15.40 19.10
N GLY A 74 -4.56 -14.99 19.10
CA GLY A 74 -5.04 -13.80 19.79
C GLY A 74 -4.93 -12.48 19.01
N SER A 75 -4.46 -12.50 17.75
CA SER A 75 -4.48 -11.34 16.86
C SER A 75 -5.65 -11.35 15.88
N THR A 76 -5.91 -10.19 15.29
CA THR A 76 -7.01 -9.94 14.35
C THR A 76 -6.51 -9.18 13.12
N VAL A 77 -7.38 -8.99 12.14
CA VAL A 77 -7.08 -8.13 10.97
C VAL A 77 -6.68 -6.71 11.37
N GLU A 78 -7.35 -6.11 12.37
CA GLU A 78 -6.96 -4.81 12.92
C GLU A 78 -5.50 -4.83 13.42
N HIS A 79 -5.10 -5.88 14.13
CA HIS A 79 -3.72 -6.01 14.61
C HIS A 79 -2.71 -6.12 13.48
N LEU A 80 -3.03 -6.82 12.39
CA LEU A 80 -2.14 -6.93 11.23
C LEU A 80 -2.01 -5.57 10.52
N LEU A 81 -3.12 -4.88 10.26
CA LEU A 81 -3.16 -3.54 9.63
C LEU A 81 -2.40 -2.51 10.48
N ALA A 82 -2.56 -2.55 11.80
CA ALA A 82 -1.95 -1.62 12.74
C ALA A 82 -0.51 -1.96 13.14
N HIS A 83 0.07 -3.03 12.58
CA HIS A 83 1.40 -3.53 12.95
C HIS A 83 1.53 -3.89 14.43
N THR A 84 0.49 -4.47 15.03
CA THR A 84 0.45 -4.89 16.44
C THR A 84 0.20 -6.39 16.62
N ALA A 85 0.17 -7.18 15.55
CA ALA A 85 0.00 -8.64 15.62
C ALA A 85 1.19 -9.39 16.24
N GLY A 86 2.35 -8.73 16.37
CA GLY A 86 3.54 -9.30 17.01
C GLY A 86 4.48 -10.07 16.09
N TYR A 87 4.19 -10.16 14.79
CA TYR A 87 5.13 -10.73 13.82
C TYR A 87 6.45 -9.96 13.75
N ASP A 88 7.51 -10.70 13.43
CA ASP A 88 8.78 -10.19 12.93
C ASP A 88 8.60 -9.40 11.62
N PHE A 89 9.65 -8.66 11.23
CA PHE A 89 9.59 -7.81 10.04
C PHE A 89 9.32 -8.60 8.75
N SER A 90 10.00 -9.73 8.54
CA SER A 90 9.96 -10.49 7.28
C SER A 90 9.93 -12.00 7.48
N SER A 91 9.47 -12.45 8.66
CA SER A 91 9.22 -13.85 8.95
C SER A 91 7.95 -14.00 9.79
N ARG A 92 7.39 -15.22 9.84
CA ARG A 92 6.23 -15.56 10.69
C ARG A 92 6.61 -15.83 12.16
N GLU A 93 7.83 -15.47 12.57
CA GLU A 93 8.23 -15.53 13.97
C GLU A 93 7.44 -14.51 14.80
N VAL A 94 6.93 -14.93 15.96
CA VAL A 94 6.18 -14.06 16.88
C VAL A 94 7.15 -13.48 17.92
N ARG A 95 7.36 -12.16 17.87
CA ARG A 95 8.29 -11.41 18.71
C ARG A 95 7.62 -10.73 19.91
N ALA A 96 6.30 -10.65 19.91
CA ALA A 96 5.51 -10.06 20.97
C ALA A 96 4.09 -10.64 20.96
N GLU A 97 3.43 -10.62 22.11
CA GLU A 97 1.99 -10.86 22.17
C GLU A 97 1.22 -9.79 21.36
N PRO A 98 0.12 -10.16 20.68
CA PRO A 98 -0.75 -9.22 19.98
C PRO A 98 -1.18 -8.04 20.87
N GLY A 99 -1.15 -6.84 20.30
CA GLY A 99 -1.55 -5.60 20.97
C GLY A 99 -0.55 -5.06 22.00
N LYS A 100 0.51 -5.80 22.37
CA LYS A 100 1.49 -5.34 23.38
C LYS A 100 2.60 -4.47 22.83
N ARG A 101 2.94 -4.60 21.55
CA ARG A 101 3.96 -3.80 20.87
C ARG A 101 3.54 -3.48 19.44
N ARG A 102 3.96 -2.30 18.96
CA ARG A 102 3.90 -1.97 17.54
C ARG A 102 5.21 -2.37 16.87
N LEU A 103 5.16 -3.39 16.02
CA LEU A 103 6.29 -3.94 15.26
C LEU A 103 5.96 -3.86 13.78
N TYR A 104 6.64 -2.94 13.08
CA TYR A 104 6.48 -2.81 11.63
C TYR A 104 6.80 -4.13 10.94
N SER A 105 5.86 -4.66 10.15
CA SER A 105 5.93 -6.01 9.61
C SER A 105 5.43 -6.08 8.18
N ASN A 106 6.27 -6.60 7.28
CA ASN A 106 5.85 -7.04 5.96
C ASN A 106 5.01 -8.31 6.06
N THR A 107 5.44 -9.26 6.90
CA THR A 107 4.72 -10.51 7.15
C THR A 107 3.26 -10.27 7.55
N GLY A 108 2.99 -9.22 8.32
CA GLY A 108 1.62 -8.85 8.70
C GLY A 108 0.74 -8.53 7.49
N PHE A 109 1.27 -7.81 6.50
CA PHE A 109 0.56 -7.49 5.25
C PHE A 109 0.48 -8.70 4.30
N GLU A 110 1.49 -9.57 4.30
CA GLU A 110 1.44 -10.83 3.54
C GLU A 110 0.37 -11.77 4.09
N ALA A 111 0.26 -11.89 5.41
CA ALA A 111 -0.81 -12.65 6.05
C ALA A 111 -2.21 -12.08 5.76
N LEU A 112 -2.35 -10.75 5.61
CA LEU A 112 -3.60 -10.11 5.18
C LEU A 112 -3.95 -10.46 3.73
N GLY A 113 -2.96 -10.50 2.84
CA GLY A 113 -3.18 -10.94 1.45
C GLY A 113 -3.60 -12.40 1.36
N ASP A 114 -2.91 -13.28 2.09
CA ASP A 114 -3.25 -14.70 2.16
C ASP A 114 -4.69 -14.90 2.70
N LEU A 115 -5.07 -14.12 3.71
CA LEU A 115 -6.43 -14.18 4.28
C LEU A 115 -7.48 -13.71 3.28
N LEU A 116 -7.25 -12.56 2.62
CA LEU A 116 -8.17 -12.05 1.62
C LEU A 116 -8.42 -13.08 0.52
N GLU A 117 -7.36 -13.69 -0.02
CA GLU A 117 -7.47 -14.72 -1.05
C GLU A 117 -8.22 -15.96 -0.55
N SER A 118 -8.00 -16.36 0.71
CA SER A 118 -8.73 -17.46 1.35
C SER A 118 -10.24 -17.19 1.48
N GLU A 119 -10.63 -15.97 1.86
CA GLU A 119 -12.04 -15.61 2.12
C GLU A 119 -12.81 -15.30 0.83
N THR A 120 -12.14 -14.77 -0.18
CA THR A 120 -12.79 -14.32 -1.43
C THR A 120 -12.60 -15.30 -2.60
N GLY A 121 -11.53 -16.09 -2.58
CA GLY A 121 -11.08 -16.88 -3.73
C GLY A 121 -10.40 -16.04 -4.83
N ILE A 122 -10.16 -14.74 -4.59
CA ILE A 122 -9.56 -13.80 -5.55
C ILE A 122 -8.13 -13.50 -5.11
N GLY A 123 -7.16 -13.58 -6.03
CA GLY A 123 -5.77 -13.23 -5.74
C GLY A 123 -5.63 -11.77 -5.30
N PHE A 124 -4.71 -11.47 -4.39
CA PHE A 124 -4.58 -10.11 -3.84
C PHE A 124 -4.31 -9.04 -4.91
N ASP A 125 -3.50 -9.38 -5.92
CA ASP A 125 -3.18 -8.50 -7.05
C ASP A 125 -4.42 -8.18 -7.90
N GLU A 126 -5.23 -9.19 -8.19
CA GLU A 126 -6.50 -9.05 -8.90
C GLU A 126 -7.52 -8.26 -8.07
N TYR A 127 -7.66 -8.58 -6.79
CA TYR A 127 -8.57 -7.87 -5.90
C TYR A 127 -8.19 -6.38 -5.78
N ALA A 128 -6.92 -6.06 -5.55
CA ALA A 128 -6.46 -4.67 -5.46
C ALA A 128 -6.67 -3.91 -6.79
N ARG A 129 -6.49 -4.58 -7.93
CA ARG A 129 -6.79 -4.00 -9.24
C ARG A 129 -8.27 -3.65 -9.35
N GLU A 130 -9.17 -4.59 -9.07
CA GLU A 130 -10.61 -4.41 -9.26
C GLU A 130 -11.25 -3.48 -8.23
N ALA A 131 -10.84 -3.58 -6.96
CA ALA A 131 -11.41 -2.80 -5.87
C ALA A 131 -10.88 -1.36 -5.82
N VAL A 132 -9.65 -1.11 -6.30
CA VAL A 132 -8.98 0.20 -6.12
C VAL A 132 -8.45 0.77 -7.43
N PHE A 133 -7.62 0.04 -8.17
CA PHE A 133 -6.88 0.65 -9.28
C PHE A 133 -7.76 0.96 -10.48
N ASP A 134 -8.60 0.03 -10.91
CA ASP A 134 -9.50 0.24 -12.06
C ASP A 134 -10.54 1.35 -11.77
N PRO A 135 -11.21 1.39 -10.60
CA PRO A 135 -12.12 2.48 -10.26
C PRO A 135 -11.46 3.87 -10.22
N LEU A 136 -10.19 3.94 -9.83
CA LEU A 136 -9.42 5.19 -9.77
C LEU A 136 -8.64 5.50 -11.05
N GLY A 137 -8.73 4.64 -12.08
CA GLY A 137 -8.00 4.79 -13.34
C GLY A 137 -6.48 4.64 -13.22
N MET A 138 -5.97 3.97 -12.18
CA MET A 138 -4.55 3.77 -11.89
C MET A 138 -3.95 2.64 -12.75
N THR A 139 -4.08 2.75 -14.07
CA THR A 139 -3.77 1.66 -15.02
C THR A 139 -2.29 1.28 -15.08
N GLN A 140 -1.41 2.16 -14.60
CA GLN A 140 0.03 1.92 -14.51
C GLN A 140 0.49 1.46 -13.12
N THR A 141 -0.45 1.10 -12.23
CA THR A 141 -0.17 0.59 -10.89
C THR A 141 -0.41 -0.92 -10.81
N THR A 142 0.53 -1.64 -10.21
CA THR A 142 0.44 -3.09 -9.99
C THR A 142 1.00 -3.45 -8.63
N ILE A 143 0.41 -4.44 -7.94
CA ILE A 143 1.01 -5.10 -6.79
C ILE A 143 1.25 -6.55 -7.18
N ALA A 144 2.50 -6.98 -7.28
CA ALA A 144 2.83 -8.36 -7.63
C ALA A 144 3.62 -9.03 -6.51
N GLY A 145 3.24 -10.26 -6.15
CA GLY A 145 3.85 -10.99 -5.04
C GLY A 145 3.42 -10.42 -3.70
N SER A 146 4.30 -9.70 -3.00
CA SER A 146 4.04 -9.26 -1.62
C SER A 146 3.10 -8.04 -1.55
N PRO A 147 1.95 -8.12 -0.85
CA PRO A 147 1.11 -6.95 -0.52
C PRO A 147 1.86 -5.89 0.30
N ALA A 148 2.99 -6.22 0.90
CA ALA A 148 3.77 -5.31 1.72
C ALA A 148 4.76 -4.44 0.93
N ALA A 149 5.21 -4.92 -0.24
CA ALA A 149 6.38 -4.35 -0.93
C ALA A 149 6.43 -4.56 -2.46
N GLY A 150 5.47 -5.29 -3.02
CA GLY A 150 5.42 -5.70 -4.43
C GLY A 150 4.89 -4.65 -5.40
N GLY A 151 4.59 -3.44 -4.91
CA GLY A 151 4.01 -2.36 -5.69
C GLY A 151 4.98 -1.76 -6.71
N TRP A 152 4.44 -1.47 -7.88
CA TRP A 152 5.04 -0.63 -8.91
C TRP A 152 4.02 0.40 -9.38
N ALA A 153 4.44 1.63 -9.60
CA ALA A 153 3.58 2.69 -10.14
C ALA A 153 4.39 3.76 -10.87
N THR A 154 3.68 4.66 -11.53
CA THR A 154 4.18 5.88 -12.17
C THR A 154 3.76 7.11 -11.37
N GLY A 155 4.28 8.29 -11.72
CA GLY A 155 3.83 9.57 -11.15
C GLY A 155 2.51 10.07 -11.76
N GLY A 156 2.16 9.58 -12.95
CA GLY A 156 0.85 9.76 -13.60
C GLY A 156 -0.09 8.58 -13.37
N ALA A 157 -1.36 8.76 -13.74
CA ALA A 157 -2.41 7.74 -13.75
C ALA A 157 -2.24 6.75 -14.92
#